data_AF-A0A538GKX3-F1
#
_entry.id   AF-A0A538GKX3-F1
#
_cell.length_a   1.000
_cell.length_b   1.000
_cell.length_c   1.000
_cell.angle_alpha   90.00
_cell.angle_beta   90.00
_cell.angle_gamma   90.00
#
_symmetry.space_group_name_H-M   'P 1'
#
loop_
_entity.id
_entity.type
_entity.pdbx_description
1 polymer ?
#
loop_
_entity_poly.entity_id
_entity_poly.type
_entity_poly.pdbx_seq_one_letter_code
_entity_poly.pdbx_strand_id
1 'polypeptide(L)'
;MEEPCLDGRSGRAATASRSASQATPRWRDGTEVRDLSRVVQIGHGTDTGKKRRRNEDEYVVAPPLFAIADGMGGAQAGELASSLAAGAVREDEGAAGSGERRVAELIQEANRRVYQRSSEDAAASGMGTTMTVALVEGDTVAFGHVGDSRAYLIRDSKLEQVTEDHSLVAELVRSGKLSPEDAETHPQRSVITRALGTDPDVDPDTFSIPSRPGDLFMLCSDGLTSMVEDQVILACIEKNRDDLQATAKALIRAANKGGGEDNITVVFFEIGEDTGEPLEETAQYPVLGEDGEGELDEKTLDELDRVPALDTMVVPPGEAEKVAEPPQPKRRTRSRIVPALLLILLALAVLAVVLWTLHGR
;
A
#
# COMPACT_ATOMS: atom_id res chain seq x y z
N MET A 1 -62.73 54.78 -57.80
CA MET A 1 -61.77 54.44 -56.74
C MET A 1 -62.54 53.62 -55.75
N GLU A 2 -62.44 52.30 -55.90
CA GLU A 2 -63.29 51.30 -55.25
C GLU A 2 -62.81 50.97 -53.83
N GLU A 3 -63.75 50.47 -53.03
CA GLU A 3 -63.80 50.35 -51.57
C GLU A 3 -62.71 49.50 -50.89
N PRO A 4 -62.65 49.55 -49.55
CA PRO A 4 -62.45 48.35 -48.76
C PRO A 4 -63.60 48.10 -47.76
N CYS A 5 -64.06 46.85 -47.73
CA CYS A 5 -64.98 46.30 -46.74
C CYS A 5 -64.28 45.21 -45.91
N LEU A 6 -64.85 44.97 -44.73
CA LEU A 6 -64.27 44.41 -43.51
C LEU A 6 -64.14 42.87 -43.47
N ASP A 7 -63.33 42.45 -42.48
CA ASP A 7 -63.59 41.39 -41.50
C ASP A 7 -63.14 39.92 -41.77
N GLY A 8 -62.66 39.30 -40.68
CA GLY A 8 -63.13 37.96 -40.30
C GLY A 8 -62.23 36.72 -40.53
N ARG A 9 -61.64 36.27 -39.42
CA ARG A 9 -61.61 34.87 -38.92
C ARG A 9 -60.78 33.75 -39.60
N SER A 10 -59.87 33.22 -38.76
CA SER A 10 -59.58 31.80 -38.44
C SER A 10 -59.51 30.73 -39.56
N GLY A 11 -58.34 30.09 -39.66
CA GLY A 11 -58.17 28.77 -40.27
C GLY A 11 -57.06 27.96 -39.59
N ARG A 12 -57.38 26.76 -39.11
CA ARG A 12 -56.45 25.76 -38.58
C ARG A 12 -55.91 24.86 -39.71
N ALA A 13 -54.72 24.32 -39.44
CA ALA A 13 -54.12 23.04 -39.90
C ALA A 13 -53.54 22.94 -41.32
N ALA A 14 -52.22 22.69 -41.40
CA ALA A 14 -51.67 21.40 -41.86
C ALA A 14 -50.12 21.36 -41.77
N THR A 15 -49.64 20.35 -41.04
CA THR A 15 -48.38 19.60 -41.14
C THR A 15 -47.37 19.94 -42.25
N ALA A 16 -46.14 20.25 -41.83
CA ALA A 16 -44.92 19.92 -42.57
C ALA A 16 -43.86 19.42 -41.58
N SER A 17 -43.61 18.11 -41.62
CA SER A 17 -42.49 17.43 -40.98
C SER A 17 -41.20 17.78 -41.71
N ARG A 18 -40.21 18.34 -41.00
CA ARG A 18 -38.80 18.26 -41.38
C ARG A 18 -37.94 18.11 -40.13
N SER A 19 -37.16 17.03 -40.15
CA SER A 19 -36.22 16.59 -39.13
C SER A 19 -35.24 17.69 -38.74
N ALA A 20 -35.14 17.97 -37.44
CA ALA A 20 -34.03 18.70 -36.87
C ALA A 20 -32.77 17.82 -36.93
N SER A 21 -31.94 17.98 -37.96
CA SER A 21 -30.54 17.56 -37.89
C SER A 21 -29.84 18.54 -36.96
N GLN A 22 -29.61 18.10 -35.71
CA GLN A 22 -28.77 18.84 -34.78
C GLN A 22 -27.36 18.90 -35.37
N ALA A 23 -26.95 20.09 -35.79
CA ALA A 23 -25.59 20.38 -36.19
C ALA A 23 -24.69 20.23 -34.95
N THR A 24 -23.72 19.33 -35.04
CA THR A 24 -22.68 19.14 -34.03
C THR A 24 -21.77 20.37 -33.96
N PRO A 25 -21.33 20.82 -32.77
CA PRO A 25 -20.29 21.81 -32.68
C PRO A 25 -18.95 21.17 -33.06
N ARG A 26 -18.31 21.76 -34.07
CA ARG A 26 -16.95 21.48 -34.50
C ARG A 26 -16.00 22.08 -33.46
N TRP A 27 -15.38 21.26 -32.64
CA TRP A 27 -14.20 21.65 -31.85
C TRP A 27 -12.94 21.34 -32.66
N ARG A 28 -12.10 22.35 -32.86
CA ARG A 28 -10.74 22.23 -33.41
C ARG A 28 -9.80 23.04 -32.52
N ASP A 29 -8.62 22.46 -32.34
CA ASP A 29 -7.45 22.84 -31.54
C ASP A 29 -7.61 22.73 -30.02
N GLY A 30 -6.74 22.06 -29.28
CA GLY A 30 -5.45 21.48 -29.65
C GLY A 30 -4.65 21.23 -28.38
N THR A 31 -4.91 20.08 -27.74
CA THR A 31 -3.98 19.46 -26.80
C THR A 31 -3.99 18.00 -27.19
N GLU A 32 -3.11 17.63 -28.14
CA GLU A 32 -2.73 16.23 -28.28
C GLU A 32 -2.12 15.84 -26.94
N VAL A 33 -2.87 15.13 -26.11
CA VAL A 33 -2.31 14.39 -24.99
C VAL A 33 -1.47 13.30 -25.66
N ARG A 34 -0.20 13.62 -25.94
CA ARG A 34 0.74 12.61 -26.38
C ARG A 34 0.89 11.65 -25.22
N ASP A 35 0.36 10.45 -25.38
CA ASP A 35 0.63 9.35 -24.47
C ASP A 35 2.10 8.94 -24.68
N LEU A 36 2.98 9.61 -23.92
CA LEU A 36 4.44 9.54 -23.92
C LEU A 36 4.92 8.80 -22.68
N SER A 37 4.29 7.70 -22.29
CA SER A 37 4.92 6.88 -21.26
C SER A 37 6.22 6.35 -21.88
N ARG A 38 7.35 6.99 -21.53
CA ARG A 38 8.71 6.57 -21.89
C ARG A 38 9.05 5.21 -21.27
N VAL A 39 8.07 4.36 -20.99
CA VAL A 39 8.22 3.09 -20.31
C VAL A 39 8.40 2.01 -21.36
N VAL A 40 9.55 1.35 -21.38
CA VAL A 40 9.90 0.34 -22.39
C VAL A 40 9.81 -1.09 -21.88
N GLN A 41 9.92 -1.29 -20.57
CA GLN A 41 9.75 -2.59 -19.94
C GLN A 41 9.06 -2.45 -18.59
N ILE A 42 8.27 -3.46 -18.23
CA ILE A 42 7.55 -3.55 -16.97
C ILE A 42 7.69 -4.98 -16.47
N GLY A 43 7.86 -5.14 -15.16
CA GLY A 43 7.81 -6.44 -14.50
C GLY A 43 7.15 -6.28 -13.14
N HIS A 44 6.31 -7.22 -12.74
CA HIS A 44 5.60 -7.08 -11.47
C HIS A 44 5.22 -8.43 -10.88
N GLY A 45 4.89 -8.47 -9.61
CA GLY A 45 4.33 -9.66 -8.98
C GLY A 45 3.95 -9.39 -7.55
N THR A 46 3.02 -10.20 -7.07
CA THR A 46 2.61 -10.24 -5.68
C THR A 46 2.51 -11.69 -5.22
N ASP A 47 2.78 -11.95 -3.94
CA ASP A 47 2.69 -13.27 -3.32
C ASP A 47 2.29 -13.11 -1.86
N THR A 48 1.41 -13.99 -1.39
CA THR A 48 0.93 -13.99 0.01
C THR A 48 2.07 -14.19 1.02
N GLY A 49 3.20 -14.75 0.62
CA GLY A 49 4.23 -15.20 1.54
C GLY A 49 3.89 -16.54 2.20
N LYS A 50 4.77 -17.01 3.08
CA LYS A 50 4.65 -18.31 3.74
C LYS A 50 3.90 -18.29 5.07
N LYS A 51 3.86 -17.13 5.73
CA LYS A 51 3.32 -16.98 7.09
C LYS A 51 1.97 -16.28 7.14
N ARG A 52 1.60 -15.52 6.10
CA ARG A 52 0.27 -14.92 5.99
C ARG A 52 -0.74 -15.89 5.39
N ARG A 53 -2.02 -15.63 5.64
CA ARG A 53 -3.15 -16.43 5.10
C ARG A 53 -3.82 -15.76 3.90
N ARG A 54 -3.67 -14.45 3.80
CA ARG A 54 -4.28 -13.59 2.79
C ARG A 54 -3.21 -12.64 2.28
N ASN A 55 -3.40 -12.20 1.05
CA ASN A 55 -2.63 -11.13 0.49
C ASN A 55 -3.40 -9.83 0.71
N GLU A 56 -2.84 -8.96 1.54
CA GLU A 56 -3.38 -7.63 1.86
C GLU A 56 -2.65 -6.56 1.06
N ASP A 57 -1.65 -6.91 0.25
CA ASP A 57 -1.05 -6.02 -0.74
C ASP A 57 -1.91 -5.90 -2.00
N GLU A 58 -1.85 -4.73 -2.62
CA GLU A 58 -2.40 -4.46 -3.94
C GLU A 58 -1.42 -3.58 -4.75
N TYR A 59 -1.47 -3.66 -6.08
CA TYR A 59 -0.61 -2.84 -6.94
C TYR A 59 -1.33 -2.34 -8.20
N VAL A 60 -0.76 -1.31 -8.81
CA VAL A 60 -1.22 -0.71 -10.06
C VAL A 60 -0.08 -0.69 -11.07
N VAL A 61 -0.35 -1.21 -12.26
CA VAL A 61 0.50 -1.13 -13.44
C VAL A 61 -0.36 -0.63 -14.59
N ALA A 62 -0.40 0.69 -14.76
CA ALA A 62 -1.21 1.37 -15.77
C ALA A 62 -0.43 2.59 -16.29
N PRO A 63 0.60 2.38 -17.15
CA PRO A 63 1.43 3.47 -17.64
C PRO A 63 0.59 4.66 -18.12
N PRO A 64 0.93 5.90 -17.72
CA PRO A 64 2.16 6.30 -17.02
C PRO A 64 2.17 6.12 -15.49
N LEU A 65 1.13 5.53 -14.89
CA LEU A 65 0.98 5.37 -13.43
C LEU A 65 1.36 3.97 -12.94
N PHE A 66 2.07 3.95 -11.83
CA PHE A 66 2.44 2.74 -11.08
C PHE A 66 2.19 2.98 -9.61
N ALA A 67 1.70 1.98 -8.89
CA ALA A 67 1.51 2.10 -7.45
C ALA A 67 1.60 0.77 -6.72
N ILE A 68 1.85 0.83 -5.42
CA ILE A 68 1.69 -0.27 -4.48
C ILE A 68 1.00 0.24 -3.22
N ALA A 69 0.22 -0.63 -2.58
CA ALA A 69 -0.47 -0.38 -1.33
C ALA A 69 -0.40 -1.65 -0.48
N ASP A 70 0.19 -1.55 0.71
CA ASP A 70 0.32 -2.62 1.69
C ASP A 70 -0.79 -2.43 2.74
N GLY A 71 -1.76 -3.33 2.73
CA GLY A 71 -2.95 -3.25 3.57
C GLY A 71 -2.67 -3.72 4.99
N MET A 72 -3.18 -2.97 5.97
CA MET A 72 -3.07 -3.32 7.37
C MET A 72 -4.42 -3.20 8.10
N GLY A 73 -4.61 -4.06 9.09
CA GLY A 73 -5.82 -4.13 9.88
C GLY A 73 -6.15 -5.59 10.21
N GLY A 74 -7.12 -5.83 11.08
CA GLY A 74 -7.53 -7.21 11.36
C GLY A 74 -8.13 -7.88 10.12
N ALA A 75 -7.67 -9.08 9.76
CA ALA A 75 -8.24 -9.91 8.68
C ALA A 75 -8.66 -9.12 7.41
N GLN A 76 -9.91 -9.24 6.95
CA GLN A 76 -10.40 -8.67 5.68
C GLN A 76 -10.28 -7.14 5.56
N ALA A 77 -9.97 -6.45 6.64
CA ALA A 77 -9.87 -4.99 6.67
C ALA A 77 -8.65 -4.48 5.86
N GLY A 78 -7.50 -5.16 5.94
CA GLY A 78 -6.28 -4.79 5.20
C GLY A 78 -6.45 -4.91 3.69
N GLU A 79 -6.93 -6.07 3.23
CA GLU A 79 -7.25 -6.37 1.82
C GLU A 79 -8.22 -5.32 1.21
N LEU A 80 -9.23 -4.91 1.98
CA LEU A 80 -10.16 -3.89 1.55
C LEU A 80 -9.52 -2.50 1.46
N ALA A 81 -8.65 -2.14 2.41
CA ALA A 81 -7.98 -0.85 2.45
C ALA A 81 -7.05 -0.66 1.24
N SER A 82 -6.15 -1.61 0.99
CA SER A 82 -5.23 -1.56 -0.15
C SER A 82 -5.97 -1.58 -1.50
N SER A 83 -7.02 -2.39 -1.63
CA SER A 83 -7.85 -2.44 -2.83
C SER A 83 -8.54 -1.10 -3.14
N LEU A 84 -9.12 -0.44 -2.13
CA LEU A 84 -9.73 0.89 -2.30
C LEU A 84 -8.71 1.95 -2.69
N ALA A 85 -7.52 1.90 -2.08
CA ALA A 85 -6.45 2.85 -2.35
C ALA A 85 -5.88 2.69 -3.77
N ALA A 86 -5.61 1.45 -4.20
CA ALA A 86 -5.22 1.17 -5.58
C ALA A 86 -6.34 1.49 -6.59
N GLY A 87 -7.60 1.32 -6.19
CA GLY A 87 -8.77 1.73 -6.98
C GLY A 87 -8.78 3.23 -7.29
N ALA A 88 -8.42 4.09 -6.32
CA ALA A 88 -8.29 5.54 -6.54
C ALA A 88 -7.26 5.88 -7.62
N VAL A 89 -6.14 5.16 -7.66
CA VAL A 89 -5.10 5.36 -8.68
C VAL A 89 -5.53 4.81 -10.04
N ARG A 90 -6.17 3.63 -10.08
CA ARG A 90 -6.65 3.00 -11.33
C ARG A 90 -7.74 3.81 -12.03
N GLU A 91 -8.58 4.48 -11.26
CA GLU A 91 -9.70 5.27 -11.76
C GLU A 91 -9.32 6.72 -12.08
N ASP A 92 -8.02 7.06 -12.03
CA ASP A 92 -7.55 8.38 -12.43
C ASP A 92 -7.82 8.63 -13.92
N GLU A 93 -8.76 9.53 -14.20
CA GLU A 93 -9.06 9.97 -15.57
C GLU A 93 -8.12 11.09 -16.06
N GLY A 94 -7.07 11.43 -15.27
CA GLY A 94 -6.15 12.52 -15.58
C GLY A 94 -6.80 13.91 -15.50
N ALA A 95 -7.90 14.02 -14.73
CA ALA A 95 -8.81 15.15 -14.77
C ALA A 95 -8.30 16.42 -14.07
N ALA A 96 -7.25 16.32 -13.24
CA ALA A 96 -6.59 17.47 -12.64
C ALA A 96 -5.16 17.08 -12.20
N GLY A 97 -4.15 17.90 -12.51
CA GLY A 97 -2.79 17.62 -12.02
C GLY A 97 -1.71 17.51 -13.09
N SER A 98 -0.47 17.73 -12.67
CA SER A 98 0.74 17.19 -13.31
C SER A 98 1.79 17.01 -12.22
N GLY A 99 2.74 16.10 -12.42
CA GLY A 99 3.84 15.82 -11.50
C GLY A 99 3.38 15.58 -10.05
N GLU A 100 4.10 16.20 -9.11
CA GLU A 100 3.89 16.08 -7.65
C GLU A 100 2.47 16.40 -7.21
N ARG A 101 1.82 17.40 -7.82
CA ARG A 101 0.45 17.76 -7.46
C ARG A 101 -0.54 16.65 -7.82
N ARG A 102 -0.35 15.99 -8.97
CA ARG A 102 -1.24 14.89 -9.40
C ARG A 102 -1.12 13.70 -8.45
N VAL A 103 0.10 13.29 -8.12
CA VAL A 103 0.31 12.18 -7.17
C VAL A 103 -0.17 12.51 -5.76
N ALA A 104 -0.05 13.77 -5.30
CA ALA A 104 -0.65 14.21 -4.03
C ALA A 104 -2.17 14.07 -4.04
N GLU A 105 -2.84 14.56 -5.09
CA GLU A 105 -4.30 14.50 -5.25
C GLU A 105 -4.79 13.04 -5.30
N LEU A 106 -4.05 12.13 -5.96
CA LEU A 106 -4.34 10.70 -5.97
C LEU A 106 -4.24 10.05 -4.58
N ILE A 107 -3.22 10.40 -3.81
CA ILE A 107 -3.07 9.86 -2.45
C ILE A 107 -4.14 10.42 -1.51
N GLN A 108 -4.51 11.69 -1.66
CA GLN A 108 -5.62 12.29 -0.90
C GLN A 108 -6.96 11.65 -1.25
N GLU A 109 -7.20 11.35 -2.53
CA GLU A 109 -8.36 10.57 -2.99
C GLU A 109 -8.38 9.19 -2.35
N ALA A 110 -7.26 8.46 -2.42
CA ALA A 110 -7.10 7.15 -1.80
C ALA A 110 -7.39 7.22 -0.30
N ASN A 111 -6.81 8.18 0.42
CA ASN A 111 -7.06 8.39 1.85
C ASN A 111 -8.54 8.57 2.14
N ARG A 112 -9.21 9.44 1.37
CA ARG A 112 -10.63 9.73 1.57
C ARG A 112 -11.49 8.47 1.41
N ARG A 113 -11.21 7.63 0.41
CA ARG A 113 -11.95 6.38 0.19
C ARG A 113 -11.75 5.37 1.32
N VAL A 114 -10.51 5.18 1.76
CA VAL A 114 -10.17 4.26 2.86
C VAL A 114 -10.76 4.78 4.18
N TYR A 115 -10.58 6.06 4.50
CA TYR A 115 -11.10 6.67 5.72
C TYR A 115 -12.62 6.63 5.79
N GLN A 116 -13.31 6.99 4.70
CA GLN A 116 -14.77 6.93 4.64
C GLN A 116 -15.26 5.52 4.96
N ARG A 117 -14.71 4.50 4.28
CA ARG A 117 -15.09 3.11 4.53
C ARG A 117 -14.78 2.68 5.97
N SER A 118 -13.63 3.07 6.52
CA SER A 118 -13.24 2.72 7.90
C SER A 118 -14.17 3.35 8.94
N SER A 119 -14.69 4.55 8.65
CA SER A 119 -15.60 5.27 9.53
C SER A 119 -17.07 4.80 9.47
N GLU A 120 -17.51 4.27 8.33
CA GLU A 120 -18.90 3.89 8.09
C GLU A 120 -19.20 2.41 8.43
N ASP A 121 -18.21 1.53 8.31
CA ASP A 121 -18.36 0.09 8.53
C ASP A 121 -17.57 -0.38 9.76
N ALA A 122 -18.29 -0.88 10.77
CA ALA A 122 -17.68 -1.42 11.98
C ALA A 122 -16.73 -2.60 11.72
N ALA A 123 -16.95 -3.37 10.63
CA ALA A 123 -16.07 -4.46 10.23
C ALA A 123 -14.77 -3.98 9.57
N ALA A 124 -14.72 -2.74 9.09
CA ALA A 124 -13.56 -2.08 8.47
C ALA A 124 -12.91 -1.05 9.41
N SER A 125 -13.34 -0.99 10.67
CA SER A 125 -12.87 -0.01 11.64
C SER A 125 -11.38 -0.20 11.92
N GLY A 126 -10.62 0.89 11.79
CA GLY A 126 -9.17 0.89 12.02
C GLY A 126 -8.36 0.25 10.88
N MET A 127 -8.97 -0.04 9.73
CA MET A 127 -8.22 -0.42 8.54
C MET A 127 -7.35 0.74 8.05
N GLY A 128 -6.19 0.40 7.50
CA GLY A 128 -5.33 1.36 6.83
C GLY A 128 -4.51 0.69 5.75
N THR A 129 -3.78 1.50 5.01
CA THR A 129 -2.84 0.96 4.02
C THR A 129 -1.72 1.96 3.76
N THR A 130 -0.55 1.47 3.37
CA THR A 130 0.49 2.30 2.75
C THR A 130 0.06 2.71 1.35
N MET A 131 0.76 3.66 0.76
CA MET A 131 0.63 3.98 -0.65
C MET A 131 1.93 4.58 -1.17
N THR A 132 2.46 3.99 -2.22
CA THR A 132 3.57 4.58 -2.98
C THR A 132 3.17 4.63 -4.45
N VAL A 133 3.10 5.84 -5.02
CA VAL A 133 2.69 6.10 -6.40
C VAL A 133 3.88 6.68 -7.16
N ALA A 134 4.07 6.23 -8.40
CA ALA A 134 4.98 6.80 -9.37
C ALA A 134 4.21 7.18 -10.64
N LEU A 135 4.42 8.41 -11.11
CA LEU A 135 3.86 8.95 -12.34
C LEU A 135 5.00 9.34 -13.29
N VAL A 136 5.06 8.70 -14.45
CA VAL A 136 6.03 9.02 -15.50
C VAL A 136 5.47 10.14 -16.39
N GLU A 137 6.06 11.34 -16.31
CA GLU A 137 5.69 12.48 -17.15
C GLU A 137 6.94 13.08 -17.80
N GLY A 138 7.05 12.93 -19.13
CA GLY A 138 8.20 13.40 -19.89
C GLY A 138 9.51 12.85 -19.34
N ASP A 139 10.44 13.74 -19.00
CA ASP A 139 11.76 13.39 -18.46
C ASP A 139 11.80 13.33 -16.92
N THR A 140 10.64 13.15 -16.30
CA THR A 140 10.53 13.12 -14.84
C THR A 140 9.63 11.99 -14.37
N VAL A 141 9.96 11.42 -13.22
CA VAL A 141 9.06 10.54 -12.46
C VAL A 141 8.69 11.25 -11.18
N ALA A 142 7.42 11.58 -11.04
CA ALA A 142 6.87 12.15 -9.81
C ALA A 142 6.43 11.03 -8.88
N PHE A 143 6.80 11.14 -7.61
CA PHE A 143 6.46 10.19 -6.55
C PHE A 143 5.54 10.82 -5.53
N GLY A 144 4.60 10.03 -5.04
CA GLY A 144 3.86 10.30 -3.82
C GLY A 144 3.98 9.10 -2.89
N HIS A 145 4.21 9.35 -1.60
CA HIS A 145 4.52 8.28 -0.65
C HIS A 145 3.89 8.50 0.73
N VAL A 146 3.28 7.42 1.27
CA VAL A 146 2.80 7.28 2.64
C VAL A 146 3.03 5.85 3.12
N GLY A 147 3.89 5.64 4.10
CA GLY A 147 4.04 4.36 4.80
C GLY A 147 5.50 3.93 4.83
N ASP A 148 5.75 2.64 4.82
CA ASP A 148 7.09 2.03 4.82
C ASP A 148 7.34 1.11 3.63
N SER A 149 6.38 1.02 2.70
CA SER A 149 6.66 0.57 1.33
C SER A 149 7.70 1.48 0.67
N ARG A 150 8.46 0.98 -0.29
CA ARG A 150 9.63 1.70 -0.81
C ARG A 150 9.61 1.86 -2.31
N ALA A 151 10.18 2.97 -2.78
CA ALA A 151 10.60 3.12 -4.15
C ALA A 151 12.13 3.18 -4.24
N TYR A 152 12.67 2.60 -5.30
CA TYR A 152 14.09 2.57 -5.60
C TYR A 152 14.35 3.02 -7.04
N LEU A 153 15.46 3.73 -7.25
CA LEU A 153 16.07 3.98 -8.55
C LEU A 153 17.29 3.07 -8.71
N ILE A 154 17.32 2.34 -9.82
CA ILE A 154 18.46 1.54 -10.25
C ILE A 154 19.12 2.25 -11.43
N ARG A 155 20.31 2.80 -11.18
CA ARG A 155 21.12 3.55 -12.15
C ARG A 155 22.60 3.28 -11.90
N ASP A 156 23.38 3.10 -12.96
CA ASP A 156 24.84 2.91 -12.88
C ASP A 156 25.26 1.79 -11.90
N SER A 157 24.56 0.65 -11.93
CA SER A 157 24.77 -0.49 -11.02
C SER A 157 24.65 -0.14 -9.53
N LYS A 158 23.78 0.80 -9.19
CA LYS A 158 23.44 1.15 -7.81
C LYS A 158 21.95 1.06 -7.60
N LEU A 159 21.57 0.53 -6.44
CA LEU A 159 20.21 0.54 -5.92
C LEU A 159 20.12 1.70 -4.92
N GLU A 160 19.36 2.74 -5.26
CA GLU A 160 19.16 3.91 -4.41
C GLU A 160 17.70 3.96 -3.96
N GLN A 161 17.46 3.87 -2.65
CA GLN A 161 16.12 4.10 -2.10
C GLN A 161 15.79 5.59 -2.25
N VAL A 162 14.64 5.91 -2.86
CA VAL A 162 14.23 7.30 -3.11
C VAL A 162 13.13 7.79 -2.18
N THR A 163 12.40 6.87 -1.53
CA THR A 163 11.40 7.20 -0.49
C THR A 163 12.03 7.14 0.90
N GLU A 164 11.47 7.85 1.86
CA GLU A 164 11.81 7.69 3.27
C GLU A 164 10.69 6.97 4.02
N ASP A 165 11.02 5.92 4.76
CA ASP A 165 10.01 5.17 5.52
C ASP A 165 9.38 6.07 6.60
N HIS A 166 8.04 6.09 6.63
CA HIS A 166 7.24 6.59 7.74
C HIS A 166 7.11 5.49 8.80
N SER A 167 8.22 5.13 9.44
CA SER A 167 8.27 4.14 10.52
C SER A 167 8.88 4.68 11.80
N LEU A 168 8.52 4.06 12.93
CA LEU A 168 9.05 4.43 14.25
C LEU A 168 10.58 4.33 14.25
N VAL A 169 11.12 3.27 13.68
CA VAL A 169 12.57 3.05 13.63
C VAL A 169 13.26 4.08 12.73
N ALA A 170 12.65 4.46 11.60
CA ALA A 170 13.17 5.52 10.75
C ALA A 170 13.23 6.87 11.48
N GLU A 171 12.19 7.23 12.26
CA GLU A 171 12.20 8.44 13.09
C GLU A 171 13.28 8.42 14.18
N LEU A 172 13.49 7.26 14.81
CA LEU A 172 14.54 7.10 15.82
C LEU A 172 15.94 7.21 15.21
N VAL A 173 16.15 6.68 14.00
CA VAL A 173 17.40 6.85 13.25
C VAL A 173 17.60 8.31 12.86
N ARG A 174 16.60 8.98 12.29
CA ARG A 174 16.64 10.40 11.92
C ARG A 174 16.99 11.30 13.10
N SER A 175 16.43 11.02 14.27
CA SER A 175 16.69 11.78 15.50
C SER A 175 18.01 11.41 16.20
N GLY A 176 18.79 10.48 15.63
CA GLY A 176 20.07 10.02 16.19
C GLY A 176 19.94 9.19 17.46
N LYS A 177 18.73 8.68 17.76
CA LYS A 177 18.42 7.87 18.94
C LYS A 177 18.65 6.38 18.69
N LEU A 178 18.72 5.96 17.43
CA LEU A 178 18.96 4.58 17.01
C LEU A 178 19.97 4.57 15.85
N SER A 179 20.85 3.58 15.79
CA SER A 179 21.70 3.39 14.62
C SER A 179 20.91 2.69 13.49
N PRO A 180 21.25 2.90 12.21
CA PRO A 180 20.64 2.14 11.12
C PRO A 180 20.74 0.63 11.31
N GLU A 181 21.87 0.14 11.82
CA GLU A 181 22.09 -1.29 12.07
C GLU A 181 21.18 -1.84 13.19
N ASP A 182 20.94 -1.05 14.24
CA ASP A 182 20.03 -1.46 15.32
C ASP A 182 18.55 -1.39 14.89
N ALA A 183 18.21 -0.56 13.91
CA ALA A 183 16.85 -0.42 13.40
C ALA A 183 16.32 -1.71 12.77
N GLU A 184 17.17 -2.43 12.03
CA GLU A 184 16.81 -3.67 11.32
C GLU A 184 16.34 -4.78 12.28
N THR A 185 16.91 -4.82 13.48
CA THR A 185 16.59 -5.85 14.49
C THR A 185 15.67 -5.36 15.59
N HIS A 186 15.16 -4.13 15.48
CA HIS A 186 14.34 -3.52 16.51
C HIS A 186 12.99 -4.25 16.66
N PRO A 187 12.51 -4.51 17.90
CA PRO A 187 11.26 -5.23 18.14
C PRO A 187 10.01 -4.50 17.63
N GLN A 188 10.11 -3.21 17.35
CA GLN A 188 9.03 -2.36 16.84
C GLN A 188 9.33 -1.84 15.43
N ARG A 189 10.09 -2.59 14.62
CA ARG A 189 10.40 -2.20 13.24
C ARG A 189 9.15 -2.11 12.35
N SER A 190 8.15 -2.95 12.61
CA SER A 190 6.84 -2.97 11.93
C SER A 190 5.84 -1.92 12.47
N VAL A 191 6.30 -0.93 13.25
CA VAL A 191 5.43 0.17 13.69
C VAL A 191 5.61 1.33 12.71
N ILE A 192 4.54 1.66 12.00
CA ILE A 192 4.54 2.77 11.06
C ILE A 192 3.97 4.04 11.70
N THR A 193 4.37 5.20 11.21
CA THR A 193 3.96 6.50 11.74
C THR A 193 2.93 7.22 10.88
N ARG A 194 2.70 6.75 9.65
CA ARG A 194 1.73 7.33 8.72
C ARG A 194 1.12 6.23 7.84
N ALA A 195 -0.20 6.25 7.69
CA ALA A 195 -0.95 5.36 6.81
C ALA A 195 -2.24 6.03 6.34
N LEU A 196 -2.72 5.60 5.18
CA LEU A 196 -4.02 6.00 4.67
C LEU A 196 -5.14 5.40 5.52
N GLY A 197 -6.26 6.12 5.64
CA GLY A 197 -7.48 5.65 6.29
C GLY A 197 -7.53 5.81 7.80
N THR A 198 -6.40 6.12 8.44
CA THR A 198 -6.31 6.29 9.90
C THR A 198 -6.83 7.66 10.36
N ASP A 199 -6.61 8.70 9.55
CA ASP A 199 -7.04 10.08 9.77
C ASP A 199 -7.77 10.63 8.53
N PRO A 200 -8.67 11.61 8.69
CA PRO A 200 -9.41 12.19 7.56
C PRO A 200 -8.51 12.88 6.53
N ASP A 201 -7.38 13.42 6.99
CA ASP A 201 -6.38 14.08 6.18
C ASP A 201 -5.05 13.33 6.31
N VAL A 202 -4.29 13.26 5.21
CA VAL A 202 -2.93 12.73 5.18
C VAL A 202 -2.02 13.71 4.46
N ASP A 203 -0.79 13.85 4.95
CA ASP A 203 0.26 14.63 4.31
C ASP A 203 1.19 13.67 3.55
N PRO A 204 1.05 13.52 2.22
CA PRO A 204 1.92 12.66 1.45
C PRO A 204 3.26 13.33 1.18
N ASP A 205 4.34 12.56 1.29
CA ASP A 205 5.64 13.00 0.80
C ASP A 205 5.59 13.00 -0.73
N THR A 206 5.92 14.14 -1.37
CA THR A 206 5.91 14.28 -2.82
C THR A 206 7.19 14.90 -3.34
N PHE A 207 7.72 14.34 -4.43
CA PHE A 207 8.95 14.79 -5.06
C PHE A 207 9.06 14.25 -6.50
N SER A 208 9.91 14.88 -7.32
CA SER A 208 10.17 14.45 -8.70
C SER A 208 11.64 14.12 -8.92
N ILE A 209 11.90 13.07 -9.69
CA ILE A 209 13.25 12.66 -10.09
C ILE A 209 13.40 12.80 -11.61
N PRO A 210 14.44 13.49 -12.11
CA PRO A 210 14.78 13.48 -13.52
C PRO A 210 15.16 12.07 -13.99
N SER A 211 14.49 11.60 -15.04
CA SER A 211 14.69 10.27 -15.62
C SER A 211 15.53 10.30 -16.90
N ARG A 212 16.27 9.22 -17.11
CA ARG A 212 17.17 8.99 -18.24
C ARG A 212 16.83 7.66 -18.90
N PRO A 213 17.04 7.51 -20.22
CA PRO A 213 16.95 6.20 -20.84
C PRO A 213 17.85 5.19 -20.12
N GLY A 214 17.32 4.00 -19.86
CA GLY A 214 17.96 2.91 -19.11
C GLY A 214 17.73 2.93 -17.60
N ASP A 215 17.17 4.00 -17.04
CA ASP A 215 16.78 4.03 -15.63
C ASP A 215 15.71 2.98 -15.36
N LEU A 216 15.92 2.19 -14.31
CA LEU A 216 14.94 1.23 -13.83
C LEU A 216 14.44 1.68 -12.46
N PHE A 217 13.13 1.80 -12.31
CA PHE A 217 12.51 2.06 -11.02
C PHE A 217 11.85 0.79 -10.50
N MET A 218 11.87 0.63 -9.17
CA MET A 218 11.21 -0.45 -8.46
C MET A 218 10.36 0.11 -7.32
N LEU A 219 9.10 -0.28 -7.24
CA LEU A 219 8.26 -0.15 -6.04
C LEU A 219 8.19 -1.51 -5.36
N CYS A 220 8.28 -1.57 -4.03
CA CYS A 220 8.07 -2.82 -3.28
C CYS A 220 7.45 -2.60 -1.90
N SER A 221 6.65 -3.58 -1.43
CA SER A 221 6.21 -3.66 -0.04
C SER A 221 7.36 -4.09 0.88
N ASP A 222 7.18 -3.93 2.19
CA ASP A 222 8.20 -4.22 3.20
C ASP A 222 8.51 -5.72 3.29
N GLY A 223 7.61 -6.60 2.84
CA GLY A 223 7.81 -8.04 2.80
C GLY A 223 8.95 -8.48 1.89
N LEU A 224 9.35 -7.63 0.92
CA LEU A 224 10.60 -7.84 0.18
C LEU A 224 11.81 -7.47 1.04
N THR A 225 11.89 -6.21 1.46
CA THR A 225 13.09 -5.60 2.05
C THR A 225 13.37 -6.09 3.47
N SER A 226 12.34 -6.60 4.17
CA SER A 226 12.50 -7.28 5.45
C SER A 226 13.15 -8.66 5.32
N MET A 227 13.07 -9.29 4.15
CA MET A 227 13.54 -10.67 3.92
C MET A 227 14.78 -10.76 3.04
N VAL A 228 15.09 -9.69 2.30
CA VAL A 228 16.16 -9.65 1.30
C VAL A 228 16.93 -8.34 1.41
N GLU A 229 18.23 -8.44 1.70
CA GLU A 229 19.13 -7.29 1.76
C GLU A 229 19.29 -6.62 0.38
N ASP A 230 19.47 -5.30 0.37
CA ASP A 230 19.64 -4.46 -0.82
C ASP A 230 20.71 -4.98 -1.80
N GLN A 231 21.83 -5.51 -1.30
CA GLN A 231 22.89 -6.07 -2.14
C GLN A 231 22.42 -7.31 -2.92
N VAL A 232 21.57 -8.13 -2.30
CA VAL A 232 20.98 -9.31 -2.93
C VAL A 232 19.90 -8.90 -3.92
N ILE A 233 19.11 -7.87 -3.60
CA ILE A 233 18.13 -7.28 -4.53
C ILE A 233 18.84 -6.81 -5.79
N LEU A 234 19.88 -5.98 -5.65
CA LEU A 234 20.66 -5.44 -6.77
C LEU A 234 21.27 -6.57 -7.63
N ALA A 235 21.92 -7.56 -7.01
CA ALA A 235 22.50 -8.68 -7.73
C ALA A 235 21.44 -9.51 -8.50
N CYS A 236 20.23 -9.63 -7.95
CA CYS A 236 19.12 -10.30 -8.62
C CYS A 236 18.63 -9.52 -9.85
N ILE A 237 18.51 -8.20 -9.71
CA ILE A 237 18.14 -7.29 -10.80
C ILE A 237 19.17 -7.35 -11.93
N GLU A 238 20.46 -7.20 -11.61
CA GLU A 238 21.54 -7.23 -12.60
C GLU A 238 21.59 -8.56 -13.36
N LYS A 239 21.35 -9.69 -12.67
CA LYS A 239 21.35 -11.01 -13.29
C LYS A 239 20.20 -11.21 -14.29
N ASN A 240 19.07 -10.55 -14.10
CA ASN A 240 17.84 -10.77 -14.88
C ASN A 240 17.39 -9.49 -15.60
N ARG A 241 18.30 -8.53 -15.83
CA ARG A 241 17.98 -7.18 -16.29
C ARG A 241 17.17 -7.12 -17.60
N ASP A 242 17.33 -8.12 -18.46
CA ASP A 242 16.65 -8.25 -19.76
C ASP A 242 15.21 -8.79 -19.64
N ASP A 243 14.80 -9.29 -18.47
CA ASP A 243 13.45 -9.81 -18.21
C ASP A 243 13.00 -9.37 -16.80
N LEU A 244 12.36 -8.21 -16.73
CA LEU A 244 11.85 -7.65 -15.47
C LEU A 244 10.78 -8.53 -14.83
N GLN A 245 10.02 -9.30 -15.61
CA GLN A 245 9.01 -10.22 -15.07
C GLN A 245 9.67 -11.42 -14.39
N ALA A 246 10.72 -11.97 -14.98
CA ALA A 246 11.54 -12.99 -14.34
C ALA A 246 12.27 -12.45 -13.09
N THR A 247 12.71 -11.19 -13.15
CA THR A 247 13.31 -10.46 -12.01
C THR A 247 12.34 -10.38 -10.83
N ALA A 248 11.10 -9.91 -11.05
CA ALA A 248 10.07 -9.84 -10.01
C ALA A 248 9.80 -11.21 -9.37
N LYS A 249 9.63 -12.25 -10.20
CA LYS A 249 9.46 -13.64 -9.71
C LYS A 249 10.68 -14.13 -8.91
N ALA A 250 11.89 -13.76 -9.32
CA ALA A 250 13.11 -14.16 -8.63
C ALA A 250 13.23 -13.50 -7.25
N LEU A 251 12.89 -12.22 -7.14
CA LEU A 251 12.86 -11.49 -5.86
C LEU A 251 11.80 -12.03 -4.91
N ILE A 252 10.58 -12.28 -5.40
CA ILE A 252 9.53 -12.92 -4.59
C ILE A 252 9.99 -14.28 -4.05
N ARG A 253 10.63 -15.10 -4.89
CA ARG A 253 11.21 -16.38 -4.44
C ARG A 253 12.33 -16.18 -3.42
N ALA A 254 13.15 -15.15 -3.56
CA ALA A 254 14.22 -14.84 -2.62
C ALA A 254 13.64 -14.43 -1.25
N ALA A 255 12.63 -13.55 -1.22
CA ALA A 255 11.94 -13.14 0.00
C ALA A 255 11.26 -14.32 0.70
N ASN A 256 10.56 -15.16 -0.07
CA ASN A 256 9.99 -16.40 0.45
C ASN A 256 11.04 -17.37 0.99
N LYS A 257 12.25 -17.40 0.40
CA LYS A 257 13.37 -18.21 0.93
C LYS A 257 13.95 -17.60 2.21
N GLY A 258 13.98 -16.27 2.33
CA GLY A 258 14.41 -15.54 3.52
C GLY A 258 13.49 -15.72 4.73
N GLY A 259 12.20 -15.96 4.50
CA GLY A 259 11.25 -16.32 5.54
C GLY A 259 9.80 -16.29 5.05
N GLY A 260 9.49 -15.35 4.17
CA GLY A 260 8.12 -15.10 3.68
C GLY A 260 7.19 -14.76 4.84
N GLU A 261 7.64 -13.89 5.75
CA GLU A 261 6.89 -13.50 6.94
C GLU A 261 5.70 -12.59 6.62
N ASP A 262 5.78 -11.87 5.50
CA ASP A 262 4.75 -10.95 5.02
C ASP A 262 4.32 -11.21 3.57
N ASN A 263 3.31 -10.47 3.14
CA ASN A 263 2.95 -10.29 1.75
C ASN A 263 4.09 -9.60 1.00
N ILE A 264 4.36 -10.02 -0.23
CA ILE A 264 5.51 -9.57 -1.00
C ILE A 264 5.03 -9.07 -2.34
N THR A 265 5.15 -7.77 -2.57
CA THR A 265 4.76 -7.12 -3.83
C THR A 265 5.91 -6.32 -4.40
N VAL A 266 6.13 -6.45 -5.72
CA VAL A 266 7.18 -5.74 -6.45
C VAL A 266 6.63 -5.27 -7.79
N VAL A 267 6.90 -4.02 -8.16
CA VAL A 267 6.58 -3.43 -9.46
C VAL A 267 7.82 -2.75 -10.01
N PHE A 268 8.16 -3.04 -11.26
CA PHE A 268 9.27 -2.46 -12.01
C PHE A 268 8.76 -1.73 -13.24
N PHE A 269 9.41 -0.62 -13.57
CA PHE A 269 9.26 0.05 -14.86
C PHE A 269 10.59 0.66 -15.31
N GLU A 270 10.94 0.47 -16.57
CA GLU A 270 12.16 0.99 -17.18
C GLU A 270 11.87 2.15 -18.12
N ILE A 271 12.67 3.21 -18.02
CA ILE A 271 12.60 4.39 -18.87
C ILE A 271 13.41 4.17 -20.15
N GLY A 272 12.81 4.37 -21.31
CA GLY A 272 13.44 4.32 -22.63
C GLY A 272 13.74 5.69 -23.22
N GLU A 273 14.17 5.69 -24.48
CA GLU A 273 14.35 6.92 -25.25
C GLU A 273 13.01 7.57 -25.56
N ASP A 274 12.98 8.91 -25.59
CA ASP A 274 11.83 9.64 -26.12
C ASP A 274 11.85 9.53 -27.64
N THR A 275 11.07 8.58 -28.17
CA THR A 275 10.96 8.37 -29.63
C THR A 275 9.93 9.30 -30.26
N GLY A 276 9.12 10.03 -29.46
CA GLY A 276 8.05 10.91 -29.96
C GLY A 276 6.90 10.20 -30.69
N GLU A 277 6.89 8.87 -30.73
CA GLU A 277 5.85 8.03 -31.33
C GLU A 277 4.91 7.53 -30.22
N PRO A 278 3.58 7.73 -30.33
CA PRO A 278 2.61 7.13 -29.41
C PRO A 278 2.78 5.60 -29.40
N LEU A 279 2.59 4.96 -28.25
CA LEU A 279 2.51 3.51 -28.19
C LEU A 279 1.45 3.04 -29.20
N GLU A 280 1.86 2.24 -30.20
CA GLU A 280 0.89 1.56 -31.05
C GLU A 280 0.01 0.70 -30.13
N GLU A 281 -1.31 0.91 -30.24
CA GLU A 281 -2.39 0.24 -29.51
C GLU A 281 -2.28 -1.30 -29.62
N THR A 282 -1.39 -1.91 -28.84
CA THR A 282 -1.15 -3.36 -28.84
C THR A 282 -0.55 -3.84 -27.52
N ALA A 283 -1.39 -3.89 -26.50
CA ALA A 283 -1.61 -5.10 -25.72
C ALA A 283 -2.78 -4.84 -24.76
N GLN A 284 -3.98 -5.29 -25.14
CA GLN A 284 -4.90 -5.76 -24.11
C GLN A 284 -4.19 -6.91 -23.42
N TYR A 285 -3.56 -6.62 -22.28
CA TYR A 285 -3.03 -7.65 -21.41
C TYR A 285 -4.21 -8.50 -20.94
N PRO A 286 -4.22 -9.81 -21.22
CA PRO A 286 -5.26 -10.65 -20.66
C PRO A 286 -5.16 -10.56 -19.14
N VAL A 287 -6.27 -10.21 -18.49
CA VAL A 287 -6.50 -10.60 -17.11
C VAL A 287 -6.38 -12.12 -17.13
N LEU A 288 -5.23 -12.65 -16.69
CA LEU A 288 -5.09 -14.08 -16.48
C LEU A 288 -6.02 -14.41 -15.31
N GLY A 289 -7.19 -14.93 -15.68
CA GLY A 289 -8.04 -15.67 -14.76
C GLY A 289 -7.24 -16.80 -14.14
N GLU A 290 -7.56 -17.07 -12.87
CA GLU A 290 -7.12 -18.22 -12.13
C GLU A 290 -7.40 -19.49 -12.94
N ASP A 291 -6.38 -20.07 -13.58
CA ASP A 291 -6.44 -21.44 -14.11
C ASP A 291 -5.00 -21.99 -14.20
N GLY A 292 -4.62 -22.74 -13.17
CA GLY A 292 -3.33 -23.39 -13.06
C GLY A 292 -3.35 -24.43 -11.95
N GLU A 293 -4.25 -25.40 -12.06
CA GLU A 293 -4.17 -26.66 -11.30
C GLU A 293 -2.87 -27.38 -11.69
N GLY A 294 -1.82 -27.14 -10.91
CA GLY A 294 -0.58 -27.88 -10.91
C GLY A 294 -0.50 -28.73 -9.65
N GLU A 295 -0.78 -30.02 -9.82
CA GLU A 295 -0.60 -31.11 -8.86
C GLU A 295 0.73 -30.96 -8.08
N LEU A 296 0.64 -30.67 -6.78
CA LEU A 296 1.79 -30.76 -5.86
C LEU A 296 1.39 -31.50 -4.59
N ASP A 297 1.97 -32.70 -4.50
CA ASP A 297 2.02 -33.65 -3.41
C ASP A 297 1.64 -33.14 -2.01
N GLU A 298 0.54 -33.73 -1.52
CA GLU A 298 0.21 -33.88 -0.11
C GLU A 298 1.35 -34.57 0.66
N LYS A 299 2.17 -33.80 1.39
CA LYS A 299 2.85 -34.28 2.61
C LYS A 299 2.88 -33.20 3.69
N THR A 300 1.81 -33.22 4.49
CA THR A 300 1.82 -33.14 5.96
C THR A 300 3.00 -32.37 6.60
N LEU A 301 2.78 -31.08 6.81
CA LEU A 301 3.31 -30.34 7.95
C LEU A 301 2.10 -29.83 8.73
N ASP A 302 2.00 -30.25 9.99
CA ASP A 302 0.90 -29.93 10.90
C ASP A 302 0.53 -28.44 10.88
N GLU A 303 -0.76 -28.16 10.70
CA GLU A 303 -1.36 -26.82 10.69
C GLU A 303 -1.26 -26.07 12.05
N LEU A 304 -0.61 -26.67 13.05
CA LEU A 304 -0.54 -26.16 14.42
C LEU A 304 0.73 -25.38 14.77
N ASP A 305 1.70 -25.25 13.87
CA ASP A 305 2.99 -24.55 14.14
C ASP A 305 3.23 -23.26 13.33
N ARG A 306 2.22 -22.74 12.63
CA ARG A 306 2.35 -21.40 12.03
C ARG A 306 2.12 -20.32 13.09
N VAL A 307 3.23 -19.80 13.61
CA VAL A 307 3.22 -18.57 14.42
C VAL A 307 2.64 -17.44 13.56
N PRO A 308 1.60 -16.72 14.04
CA PRO A 308 1.08 -15.57 13.32
C PRO A 308 2.17 -14.49 13.21
N ALA A 309 2.31 -13.91 12.02
CA ALA A 309 3.07 -12.69 11.83
C ALA A 309 2.50 -11.57 12.72
N LEU A 310 3.34 -10.61 13.12
CA LEU A 310 2.89 -9.45 13.89
C LEU A 310 2.18 -8.49 12.95
N ASP A 311 0.95 -8.11 13.29
CA ASP A 311 0.21 -7.08 12.54
C ASP A 311 0.91 -5.72 12.71
N THR A 312 1.12 -5.01 11.60
CA THR A 312 1.67 -3.65 11.55
C THR A 312 0.77 -2.70 12.32
N MET A 313 1.37 -1.87 13.17
CA MET A 313 0.65 -0.91 14.02
C MET A 313 0.97 0.52 13.59
N VAL A 314 -0.06 1.36 13.49
CA VAL A 314 0.11 2.79 13.18
C VAL A 314 0.18 3.61 14.46
N VAL A 315 1.24 4.40 14.63
CA VAL A 315 1.46 5.28 15.78
C VAL A 315 1.89 6.67 15.30
N PRO A 316 1.12 7.75 15.56
CA PRO A 316 1.47 9.09 15.11
C PRO A 316 2.88 9.54 15.56
N PRO A 317 3.60 10.39 14.77
CA PRO A 317 4.97 10.79 15.07
C PRO A 317 5.16 11.44 16.45
N GLY A 318 4.16 12.17 16.95
CA GLY A 318 4.20 12.81 18.28
C GLY A 318 4.09 11.84 19.46
N GLU A 319 3.69 10.59 19.21
CA GLU A 319 3.56 9.54 20.23
C GLU A 319 4.64 8.45 20.12
N ALA A 320 5.40 8.45 19.02
CA ALA A 320 6.54 7.56 18.75
C ALA A 320 7.52 7.46 19.94
N GLU A 321 7.83 8.59 20.59
CA GLU A 321 8.74 8.61 21.75
C GLU A 321 8.22 7.83 22.96
N LYS A 322 6.90 7.77 23.17
CA LYS A 322 6.29 7.02 24.28
C LYS A 322 6.23 5.52 23.99
N VAL A 323 6.16 5.16 22.71
CA VAL A 323 6.07 3.78 22.24
C VAL A 323 7.46 3.14 22.13
N ALA A 324 8.51 3.92 21.84
CA ALA A 324 9.90 3.48 21.77
C ALA A 324 10.52 3.06 23.13
N GLU A 325 9.89 3.40 24.25
CA GLU A 325 10.32 2.85 25.54
C GLU A 325 10.02 1.35 25.57
N PRO A 326 11.01 0.47 25.85
CA PRO A 326 10.75 -0.95 25.99
C PRO A 326 9.64 -1.14 27.02
N PRO A 327 8.68 -2.06 26.81
CA PRO A 327 7.58 -2.25 27.73
C PRO A 327 8.16 -2.46 29.12
N GLN A 328 7.93 -1.49 30.00
CA GLN A 328 8.25 -1.60 31.42
C GLN A 328 7.73 -2.96 31.86
N PRO A 329 8.57 -3.86 32.40
CA PRO A 329 8.16 -5.23 32.67
C PRO A 329 6.90 -5.13 33.50
N LYS A 330 5.75 -5.56 32.92
CA LYS A 330 4.45 -5.52 33.59
C LYS A 330 4.74 -6.10 34.95
N ARG A 331 4.72 -5.23 35.98
CA ARG A 331 5.00 -5.60 37.35
C ARG A 331 3.96 -6.66 37.61
N ARG A 332 4.35 -7.94 37.51
CA ARG A 332 3.45 -9.06 37.73
C ARG A 332 2.81 -8.70 39.04
N THR A 333 1.54 -8.36 39.01
CA THR A 333 0.73 -8.22 40.19
C THR A 333 0.73 -9.62 40.76
N ARG A 334 1.78 -9.95 41.52
CA ARG A 334 1.85 -11.13 42.36
C ARG A 334 0.60 -10.97 43.18
N SER A 335 -0.40 -11.77 42.82
CA SER A 335 -1.73 -11.63 43.37
C SER A 335 -1.54 -11.64 44.88
N ARG A 336 -2.16 -10.67 45.56
CA ARG A 336 -2.12 -10.56 47.02
C ARG A 336 -2.64 -11.83 47.73
N ILE A 337 -3.07 -12.82 46.95
CA ILE A 337 -3.55 -14.15 47.34
C ILE A 337 -2.44 -14.99 47.98
N VAL A 338 -1.20 -14.94 47.47
CA VAL A 338 -0.09 -15.76 48.02
C VAL A 338 0.31 -15.37 49.46
N PRO A 339 0.55 -14.09 49.80
CA PRO A 339 0.83 -13.72 51.18
C PRO A 339 -0.39 -13.88 52.11
N ALA A 340 -1.61 -13.71 51.59
CA ALA A 340 -2.83 -13.93 52.37
C ALA A 340 -3.03 -15.42 52.74
N LEU A 341 -2.78 -16.35 51.82
CA LEU A 341 -2.83 -17.80 52.08
C LEU A 341 -1.77 -18.23 53.11
N LEU A 342 -0.56 -17.66 53.05
CA LEU A 342 0.48 -17.94 54.04
C LEU A 342 0.10 -17.45 55.44
N LEU A 343 -0.53 -16.28 55.57
CA LEU A 343 -1.03 -15.78 56.85
C LEU A 343 -2.18 -16.64 57.40
N ILE A 344 -3.08 -17.11 56.54
CA ILE A 344 -4.18 -18.01 56.95
C ILE A 344 -3.61 -19.35 57.43
N LEU A 345 -2.64 -19.94 56.71
CA LEU A 345 -1.97 -21.17 57.13
C LEU A 345 -1.22 -21.01 58.45
N LEU A 346 -0.54 -19.87 58.65
CA LEU A 346 0.12 -19.57 59.92
C LEU A 346 -0.88 -19.46 61.08
N ALA A 347 -2.02 -18.78 60.86
CA ALA A 347 -3.07 -18.65 61.87
C ALA A 347 -3.69 -20.01 62.23
N LEU A 348 -3.92 -20.88 61.25
CA LEU A 348 -4.42 -22.24 61.47
C LEU A 348 -3.41 -23.11 62.22
N ALA A 349 -2.11 -22.98 61.92
CA ALA A 349 -1.06 -23.69 62.65
C ALA A 349 -0.97 -23.25 64.11
N VAL A 350 -1.05 -21.95 64.39
CA VAL A 350 -1.09 -21.41 65.76
C VAL A 350 -2.34 -21.91 66.50
N LEU A 351 -3.51 -21.89 65.86
CA LEU A 351 -4.75 -22.40 66.45
C LEU A 351 -4.65 -23.89 66.79
N ALA A 352 -4.05 -24.70 65.91
CA ALA A 352 -3.84 -26.13 66.16
C ALA A 352 -2.92 -26.38 67.37
N VAL A 353 -1.84 -25.59 67.53
CA VAL A 353 -0.95 -25.67 68.69
C VAL A 353 -1.68 -25.27 69.98
N VAL A 354 -2.48 -24.21 69.94
CA VAL A 354 -3.28 -23.76 71.10
C VAL A 354 -4.31 -24.84 71.48
N LEU A 355 -5.02 -25.42 70.53
CA LEU A 355 -5.99 -26.49 70.80
C LEU A 355 -5.31 -27.75 71.34
N TRP A 356 -4.14 -28.11 70.82
CA TRP A 356 -3.35 -29.25 71.31
C TRP A 356 -2.85 -29.02 72.74
N THR A 357 -2.39 -27.81 73.08
CA THR A 357 -1.96 -27.49 74.45
C THR A 357 -3.11 -27.42 75.45
N LEU A 358 -4.33 -27.10 74.99
CA LEU A 358 -5.54 -27.06 75.83
C LEU A 358 -6.20 -28.43 76.04
N HIS A 359 -6.11 -29.35 75.06
CA HIS A 359 -6.71 -30.69 75.14
C HIS A 359 -5.70 -31.82 75.44
N GLY A 360 -4.40 -31.55 75.36
CA GLY A 360 -3.32 -32.51 75.62
C GLY A 360 -2.87 -32.59 77.08
N ARG A 361 -3.75 -32.26 78.03
CA ARG A 361 -3.51 -32.39 79.47
C ARG A 361 -4.49 -33.35 80.13
#